data_AF-B0PAK9-F1
#
_entry.id   AF-B0PAK9-F1
#
_cell.length_a   1.000
_cell.length_b   1.000
_cell.length_c   1.000
_cell.angle_alpha   90.00
_cell.angle_beta   90.00
_cell.angle_gamma   90.00
#
_symmetry.space_group_name_H-M   'P 1'
#
loop_
_entity.id
_entity.type
_entity.pdbx_description
1 polymer ?
#
loop_
_entity_poly.entity_id
_entity_poly.type
_entity_poly.pdbx_seq_one_letter_code
_entity_poly.pdbx_strand_id
1 'polypeptide(L)'
;MIERLKQLRKALKMNQTNFAKELGITQTAYSMIENGNNPLSDRYIKVICSCFNVNENWLRTGNGDMFFSSPYEKEFTEIFSHLAPETQQYLLLMAKELLNTQQKLLNQDESR
;
A
#
# COMPACT_ATOMS: atom_id res chain seq x y z
N MET A 1 14.74 -2.49 -8.50
CA MET A 1 14.04 -2.92 -7.27
C MET A 1 14.84 -2.57 -6.02
N ILE A 2 16.14 -2.90 -5.98
CA ILE A 2 17.04 -2.60 -4.85
C ILE A 2 16.95 -1.12 -4.41
N GLU A 3 17.10 -0.18 -5.35
CA GLU A 3 16.98 1.26 -5.05
C GLU A 3 15.64 1.64 -4.42
N ARG A 4 14.54 1.02 -4.87
CA ARG A 4 13.19 1.24 -4.32
C ARG A 4 13.04 0.67 -2.92
N LEU A 5 13.63 -0.49 -2.64
CA LEU A 5 13.65 -1.07 -1.30
C LEU A 5 14.37 -0.13 -0.31
N LYS A 6 15.49 0.45 -0.73
CA LYS A 6 16.25 1.44 0.05
C LYS A 6 15.47 2.75 0.23
N GLN A 7 14.79 3.23 -0.82
CA GLN A 7 13.91 4.39 -0.76
C GLN A 7 12.76 4.16 0.24
N LEU A 8 12.09 3.01 0.15
CA LEU A 8 11.01 2.63 1.06
C LEU A 8 11.47 2.64 2.51
N ARG A 9 12.58 1.96 2.83
CA ARG A 9 13.12 1.93 4.19
C ARG A 9 13.40 3.34 4.73
N LYS A 10 13.96 4.21 3.89
CA LYS A 10 14.22 5.62 4.24
C LYS A 10 12.92 6.42 4.43
N ALA A 11 11.92 6.21 3.59
CA ALA A 11 10.61 6.87 3.71
C ALA A 11 9.92 6.48 5.02
N LEU A 12 10.05 5.23 5.44
CA LEU A 12 9.59 4.71 6.74
C LEU A 12 10.48 5.14 7.92
N LYS A 13 11.56 5.89 7.66
CA LYS A 13 12.55 6.34 8.67
C LYS A 13 13.15 5.20 9.49
N MET A 14 13.30 4.02 8.89
CA MET A 14 13.85 2.83 9.55
C MET A 14 15.34 2.64 9.23
N ASN A 15 16.10 2.17 10.20
CA ASN A 15 17.43 1.62 9.96
C ASN A 15 17.30 0.18 9.40
N GLN A 16 18.41 -0.38 8.89
CA GLN A 16 18.40 -1.73 8.31
C GLN A 16 18.00 -2.81 9.32
N THR A 17 18.36 -2.66 10.60
CA THR A 17 18.03 -3.60 11.67
C THR A 17 16.53 -3.66 11.94
N ASN A 18 15.89 -2.49 12.09
CA ASN A 18 14.45 -2.40 12.35
C ASN A 18 13.66 -2.92 11.17
N PHE A 19 14.05 -2.55 9.94
CA PHE A 19 13.37 -3.03 8.75
C PHE A 19 13.51 -4.56 8.57
N ALA A 20 14.70 -5.12 8.82
CA ALA A 20 14.91 -6.56 8.80
C ALA A 20 14.07 -7.31 9.85
N LYS A 21 13.90 -6.72 11.04
CA LYS A 21 13.08 -7.27 12.12
C LYS A 21 11.61 -7.41 11.70
N GLU A 22 11.04 -6.39 11.07
CA GLU A 22 9.66 -6.44 10.54
C GLU A 22 9.47 -7.53 9.46
N LEU A 23 10.54 -7.81 8.70
CA LEU A 23 10.54 -8.88 7.70
C LEU A 23 10.84 -10.27 8.28
N GLY A 24 11.15 -10.37 9.57
CA GLY A 24 11.53 -11.64 10.21
C GLY A 24 12.84 -12.22 9.70
N ILE A 25 13.79 -11.37 9.28
CA ILE A 25 15.13 -11.77 8.82
C ILE A 25 16.24 -11.08 9.60
N THR A 26 17.45 -11.60 9.49
CA THR A 26 18.63 -10.95 10.09
C THR A 26 18.98 -9.67 9.35
N GLN A 27 19.57 -8.70 10.07
CA GLN A 27 20.07 -7.47 9.45
C GLN A 27 21.11 -7.76 8.37
N THR A 28 21.96 -8.77 8.57
CA THR A 28 22.95 -9.20 7.56
C THR A 28 22.28 -9.69 6.28
N ALA A 29 21.24 -10.52 6.39
CA ALA A 29 20.49 -11.00 5.23
C ALA A 29 19.82 -9.84 4.48
N TYR A 30 19.20 -8.91 5.21
CA TYR A 30 18.64 -7.69 4.61
C TYR A 30 19.69 -6.83 3.92
N SER A 31 20.86 -6.64 4.54
CA SER A 31 21.96 -5.87 3.96
C SER A 31 22.45 -6.48 2.65
N MET A 32 22.58 -7.81 2.56
CA MET A 32 22.90 -8.48 1.29
C MET A 32 21.85 -8.22 0.21
N ILE A 33 20.56 -8.15 0.59
CA ILE A 33 19.48 -7.82 -0.35
C ILE A 33 19.54 -6.36 -0.79
N GLU A 34 19.66 -5.42 0.16
CA GLU A 34 19.71 -3.97 -0.14
C GLU A 34 20.99 -3.56 -0.91
N ASN A 35 22.06 -4.36 -0.84
CA ASN A 35 23.27 -4.14 -1.64
C ASN A 35 23.27 -4.89 -2.98
N GLY A 36 22.21 -5.66 -3.27
CA GLY A 36 22.08 -6.41 -4.53
C GLY A 36 22.89 -7.70 -4.61
N ASN A 37 23.49 -8.14 -3.49
CA ASN A 37 24.20 -9.41 -3.42
C ASN A 37 23.23 -10.60 -3.45
N ASN A 38 22.02 -10.41 -2.90
CA ASN A 38 20.95 -11.41 -2.90
C ASN A 38 19.65 -10.84 -3.50
N PRO A 39 18.87 -11.64 -4.23
CA PRO A 39 17.56 -11.21 -4.70
C PRO A 39 16.55 -11.13 -3.55
N LEU A 40 15.64 -10.15 -3.60
CA LEU A 40 14.46 -10.10 -2.74
C LEU A 40 13.43 -11.11 -3.26
N SER A 41 13.04 -12.10 -2.45
CA SER A 41 12.07 -13.10 -2.84
C SER A 41 10.64 -12.54 -2.88
N ASP A 42 9.78 -13.15 -3.70
CA ASP A 42 8.35 -12.78 -3.80
C ASP A 42 7.62 -12.87 -2.46
N ARG A 43 8.02 -13.81 -1.59
CA ARG A 43 7.49 -13.91 -0.23
C ARG A 43 7.72 -12.60 0.53
N TYR A 44 8.94 -12.06 0.51
CA TYR A 44 9.25 -10.82 1.23
C TYR A 44 8.61 -9.61 0.58
N ILE A 45 8.46 -9.59 -0.75
CA ILE A 45 7.70 -8.53 -1.44
C ILE A 45 6.27 -8.45 -0.89
N LYS A 46 5.57 -9.58 -0.79
CA LYS A 46 4.20 -9.62 -0.25
C LYS A 46 4.14 -9.17 1.22
N VAL A 47 5.10 -9.60 2.04
CA VAL A 47 5.20 -9.16 3.45
C VAL A 47 5.40 -7.64 3.52
N ILE A 48 6.33 -7.08 2.75
CA ILE A 48 6.57 -5.63 2.69
C ILE A 48 5.29 -4.88 2.32
N CYS A 49 4.60 -5.31 1.26
CA CYS A 49 3.37 -4.69 0.80
C CYS A 49 2.27 -4.73 1.86
N SER A 50 2.14 -5.85 2.58
CA SER A 50 1.14 -6.00 3.64
C SER A 50 1.46 -5.20 4.90
N CYS A 51 2.71 -5.20 5.36
CA CYS A 51 3.11 -4.57 6.62
C CYS A 51 3.14 -3.04 6.53
N PHE A 52 3.48 -2.49 5.36
CA PHE A 52 3.76 -1.06 5.19
C PHE A 52 2.79 -0.34 4.26
N ASN A 53 1.69 -0.99 3.86
CA ASN A 53 0.71 -0.45 2.91
C ASN A 53 1.36 0.04 1.59
N VAL A 54 2.32 -0.74 1.08
CA VAL A 54 3.13 -0.39 -0.10
C VAL A 54 2.48 -0.96 -1.36
N ASN A 55 2.45 -0.15 -2.42
CA ASN A 55 2.01 -0.58 -3.74
C ASN A 55 3.02 -1.54 -4.36
N GLU A 56 2.60 -2.78 -4.61
CA GLU A 56 3.47 -3.82 -5.19
C GLU A 56 3.95 -3.45 -6.60
N ASN A 57 3.10 -2.80 -7.41
CA ASN A 57 3.49 -2.36 -8.74
C ASN A 57 4.64 -1.35 -8.64
N TRP A 58 4.55 -0.37 -7.74
CA TRP A 58 5.63 0.57 -7.50
C TRP A 58 6.91 -0.15 -7.06
N LEU A 59 6.83 -1.07 -6.10
CA LEU A 59 8.02 -1.76 -5.60
C LEU A 59 8.73 -2.56 -6.71
N ARG A 60 7.95 -3.24 -7.56
CA ARG A 60 8.46 -4.07 -8.66
C ARG A 60 8.94 -3.23 -9.85
N THR A 61 8.10 -2.35 -10.38
CA THR A 61 8.32 -1.66 -11.66
C THR A 61 8.79 -0.22 -11.46
N GLY A 62 8.36 0.43 -10.38
CA GLY A 62 8.53 1.87 -10.15
C GLY A 62 7.35 2.71 -10.63
N ASN A 63 6.29 2.08 -11.13
CA ASN A 63 5.09 2.77 -11.61
C ASN A 63 4.06 2.95 -10.50
N GLY A 64 3.42 4.12 -10.48
CA GLY A 64 2.44 4.49 -9.44
C GLY A 64 3.12 5.03 -8.18
N ASP A 65 2.32 5.23 -7.13
CA ASP A 65 2.80 5.77 -5.86
C ASP A 65 3.39 4.68 -4.95
N MET A 66 4.31 5.07 -4.06
CA MET A 66 4.98 4.17 -3.12
C MET A 66 4.01 3.53 -2.14
N PHE A 67 3.10 4.34 -1.59
CA PHE A 67 2.10 3.93 -0.61
C PHE A 67 0.71 4.08 -1.21
N PHE A 68 -0.21 3.26 -0.74
CA PHE A 68 -1.62 3.55 -0.95
C PHE A 68 -2.03 4.76 -0.10
N SER A 69 -2.88 5.61 -0.66
CA SER A 69 -3.41 6.83 -0.05
C SER A 69 -4.34 6.55 1.13
N SER A 70 -4.87 5.32 1.21
CA SER A 70 -5.74 4.85 2.28
C SER A 70 -5.44 3.39 2.62
N PRO A 71 -5.60 2.96 3.88
CA PRO A 71 -5.52 1.55 4.26
C PRO A 71 -6.58 0.68 3.54
N TYR A 72 -7.67 1.29 3.06
CA TYR A 72 -8.75 0.61 2.35
C TYR A 72 -8.56 0.60 0.83
N GLU A 73 -7.63 1.40 0.28
CA GLU A 73 -7.51 1.56 -1.17
C GLU A 73 -7.11 0.26 -1.88
N LYS A 74 -6.19 -0.50 -1.26
CA LYS A 74 -5.78 -1.80 -1.79
C LYS A 74 -6.96 -2.77 -1.87
N GLU A 75 -7.65 -2.96 -0.75
CA GLU A 75 -8.81 -3.86 -0.65
C GLU A 75 -9.93 -3.40 -1.61
N PHE A 76 -10.21 -2.10 -1.66
CA PHE A 76 -11.19 -1.55 -2.59
C PHE A 76 -10.82 -1.82 -4.05
N THR A 77 -9.57 -1.59 -4.44
CA THR A 77 -9.08 -1.83 -5.81
C THR A 77 -9.16 -3.32 -6.17
N GLU A 78 -8.77 -4.19 -5.25
CA GLU A 78 -8.87 -5.64 -5.42
C GLU A 78 -10.34 -6.05 -5.63
N ILE A 79 -11.26 -5.65 -4.74
CA ILE A 79 -12.69 -5.95 -4.89
C ILE A 79 -13.23 -5.40 -6.21
N PHE A 80 -12.97 -4.12 -6.50
CA PHE A 80 -13.47 -3.44 -7.69
C PHE A 80 -13.04 -4.13 -8.98
N SER A 81 -11.77 -4.55 -9.07
CA SER A 81 -11.21 -5.22 -10.26
C SER A 81 -11.81 -6.59 -10.57
N HIS A 82 -12.44 -7.26 -9.58
CA HIS A 82 -13.09 -8.56 -9.76
C HIS A 82 -14.60 -8.47 -10.03
N LEU A 83 -15.19 -7.28 -9.94
CA LEU A 83 -16.61 -7.06 -10.22
C LEU A 83 -16.88 -6.93 -11.73
N ALA A 84 -18.07 -7.36 -12.15
CA ALA A 84 -18.57 -7.11 -13.50
C ALA A 84 -18.89 -5.61 -13.69
N PRO A 85 -18.91 -5.08 -14.92
CA PRO A 85 -19.18 -3.66 -15.17
C PRO A 85 -20.48 -3.16 -14.52
N GLU A 86 -21.54 -3.97 -14.54
CA GLU A 86 -22.84 -3.63 -13.95
C GLU A 86 -22.76 -3.49 -12.42
N THR A 87 -22.00 -4.37 -11.76
CA THR A 87 -21.82 -4.32 -10.30
C THR A 87 -20.79 -3.28 -9.88
N GLN A 88 -19.77 -2.98 -10.71
CA GLN A 88 -18.90 -1.81 -10.53
C GLN A 88 -19.71 -0.51 -10.56
N GLN A 89 -20.60 -0.35 -11.54
CA GLN A 89 -21.47 0.83 -11.63
C GLN A 89 -22.36 0.96 -10.39
N TYR A 90 -22.92 -0.15 -9.91
CA TYR A 90 -23.72 -0.15 -8.68
C TYR A 90 -22.89 0.23 -7.45
N LEU A 91 -21.68 -0.31 -7.29
CA LEU A 91 -20.77 0.06 -6.21
C LEU A 91 -20.43 1.56 -6.24
N LEU A 92 -20.18 2.11 -7.44
CA LEU A 92 -19.94 3.55 -7.61
C LEU A 92 -21.16 4.40 -7.24
N LEU A 93 -22.38 3.93 -7.55
CA LEU A 93 -23.59 4.62 -7.12
C LEU A 93 -23.70 4.65 -5.59
N MET A 94 -23.47 3.50 -4.92
CA MET A 94 -23.50 3.44 -3.46
C MET A 94 -22.44 4.37 -2.84
N ALA A 95 -21.22 4.40 -3.38
CA ALA A 95 -20.16 5.29 -2.92
C ALA A 95 -20.55 6.78 -3.04
N LYS A 96 -21.22 7.16 -4.14
CA LYS A 96 -21.75 8.54 -4.33
C LYS A 96 -22.83 8.89 -3.32
N GLU A 97 -23.77 7.98 -3.06
CA GLU A 97 -24.83 8.21 -2.06
C GLU A 97 -24.26 8.35 -0.64
N LEU A 98 -23.24 7.55 -0.30
CA LEU A 98 -22.52 7.69 0.97
C LEU A 98 -21.85 9.07 1.08
N LEU A 99 -21.19 9.54 0.03
CA LEU A 99 -20.55 10.86 0.00
C LEU A 99 -21.59 11.99 0.19
N ASN A 100 -22.72 11.90 -0.50
CA ASN A 100 -23.82 12.86 -0.34
C ASN A 100 -24.35 12.86 1.10
N THR A 101 -24.47 11.69 1.72
CA THR A 101 -24.89 11.55 3.11
C THR A 101 -23.90 12.20 4.07
N GLN A 102 -22.59 11.97 3.87
CA GLN A 102 -21.54 12.60 4.66
C GLN A 102 -21.59 14.13 4.58
N GLN A 103 -21.75 14.69 3.37
CA GLN A 103 -21.83 16.14 3.16
C GLN A 103 -23.03 16.75 3.88
N LYS A 104 -24.20 16.10 3.83
CA LYS A 104 -25.40 16.56 4.56
C LYS A 104 -25.18 16.59 6.06
N LEU A 105 -24.51 15.58 6.62
CA LEU A 105 -24.21 15.52 8.06
C LEU A 105 -23.25 16.64 8.47
N LEU A 106 -22.16 16.84 7.71
CA LEU A 106 -21.18 17.90 8.00
C LEU A 106 -21.82 19.30 7.94
N ASN A 107 -22.66 19.57 6.93
CA ASN A 107 -23.32 20.87 6.79
C ASN A 107 -24.36 21.14 7.90
N GLN A 108 -24.92 20.09 8.53
CA GLN A 108 -25.86 20.24 9.65
C GLN A 108 -25.17 20.63 10.96
N ASP A 109 -23.93 20.21 11.15
CA ASP A 109 -23.13 20.55 12.34
C ASP A 109 -22.54 21.96 12.28
N GLU A 110 -22.26 22.50 11.09
CA GLU A 110 -21.80 23.90 10.91
C GLU A 110 -22.92 24.95 11.08
N SER A 111 -24.18 24.52 11.08
CA SER A 111 -25.37 25.37 11.21
C SER A 111 -25.86 25.54 12.65
N ARG A 112 -25.15 24.98 13.64
CA ARG A 112 -25.43 25.05 15.09
C ARG A 112 -24.38 25.88 15.82
#